data_AF-A0A3D4B0G0-F1
#
_entry.id   AF-A0A3D4B0G0-F1
#
_cell.length_a   1.000
_cell.length_b   1.000
_cell.length_c   1.000
_cell.angle_alpha   90.00
_cell.angle_beta   90.00
_cell.angle_gamma   90.00
#
_symmetry.space_group_name_H-M   'P 1'
#
loop_
_entity.id
_entity.type
_entity.pdbx_description
1 polymer ?
#
loop_
_entity_poly.entity_id
_entity_poly.type
_entity_poly.pdbx_seq_one_letter_code
_entity_poly.pdbx_strand_id
1 'polypeptide(L)'
;MAEQQLHMIRSNLDDLPDLIIPEGYALRTYQPGDEAAWCAIMETGIGSNWTIEECRAQITGQDLFLPDGLFFIVYDGEPVAAACVWPTALYGPTSAQVHMVCAKPAHRGKGLGYLVTLALLHYMRDHDYESSYLGTDDFRIPAIKSYLRLGFEPAYLEDSHRVRWAAIFSDTDQTDQWWRHVRPEPASYQIREASGNRVLLVILDHSQQDTYNRARRTILSALYHLDIPYRVLDLAEDREPSQALSTHQAVILAQEGLGDSLSESLARQMVKAVCDGIGFISFDHCIDRYPESLIAILPVNSAQTRHETQRVVVPASDHFIVRTHEPEKRHNLRQTLELMCVETPGHNPALLETDGQMPVMVVGQVGEGRIVQYLVSPRLWDAAYYGHGEGLDDVFWKSIVWASRKPFVMKAMPSYMTFQVQHASGASDGFDWLRPVLSRGWTPYVGVLTEEVHTDDWAIMADISSTDNVIWYPQGMTEKRGLY
;
A
#
# COMPACT_ATOMS: atom_id res chain seq x y z
N MET A 1 -1.25 15.77 -21.27
CA MET A 1 -2.15 16.32 -20.22
C MET A 1 -1.30 16.48 -18.98
N ALA A 2 -1.43 17.57 -18.22
CA ALA A 2 -0.73 17.66 -16.94
C ALA A 2 -1.24 16.51 -16.05
N GLU A 3 -0.34 15.76 -15.42
CA GLU A 3 -0.73 14.70 -14.49
C GLU A 3 -1.47 15.33 -13.30
N GLN A 4 -2.58 14.71 -12.87
CA GLN A 4 -3.33 15.18 -11.70
C GLN A 4 -2.45 15.15 -10.44
N GLN A 5 -2.72 16.03 -9.49
CA GLN A 5 -2.00 16.06 -8.21
C GLN A 5 -2.33 14.82 -7.37
N LEU A 6 -1.37 14.37 -6.56
CA LEU A 6 -1.63 13.38 -5.52
C LEU A 6 -2.48 13.99 -4.41
N HIS A 7 -3.32 13.17 -3.80
CA HIS A 7 -4.19 13.60 -2.72
C HIS A 7 -3.72 13.06 -1.37
N MET A 8 -3.85 13.87 -0.34
CA MET A 8 -3.68 13.45 1.05
C MET A 8 -4.89 13.87 1.88
N ILE A 9 -5.31 13.03 2.81
CA ILE A 9 -6.46 13.24 3.70
C ILE A 9 -6.03 13.17 5.15
N ARG A 10 -6.55 14.06 5.98
CA ARG A 10 -6.53 13.96 7.44
C ARG A 10 -7.97 13.73 7.90
N SER A 11 -8.27 12.52 8.35
CA SER A 11 -9.65 12.07 8.61
C SER A 11 -10.30 12.63 9.88
N ASN A 12 -9.52 13.24 10.78
CA ASN A 12 -10.03 13.98 11.94
C ASN A 12 -9.10 15.15 12.28
N LEU A 13 -9.61 16.15 12.99
CA LEU A 13 -8.83 17.32 13.45
C LEU A 13 -8.48 17.26 14.94
N ASP A 14 -8.46 16.06 15.52
CA ASP A 14 -8.05 15.82 16.90
C ASP A 14 -6.51 15.82 17.02
N ASP A 15 -5.99 15.88 18.25
CA ASP A 15 -4.55 15.74 18.57
C ASP A 15 -3.61 16.64 17.74
N LEU A 16 -4.06 17.84 17.36
CA LEU A 16 -3.22 18.81 16.65
C LEU A 16 -2.09 19.32 17.56
N PRO A 17 -0.83 19.34 17.09
CA PRO A 17 0.29 19.90 17.85
C PRO A 17 0.08 21.37 18.19
N ASP A 18 0.65 21.83 19.29
CA ASP A 18 0.63 23.26 19.63
C ASP A 18 1.30 24.10 18.54
N LEU A 19 0.63 25.18 18.14
CA LEU A 19 1.13 26.12 17.16
C LEU A 19 2.13 27.10 17.80
N ILE A 20 3.43 26.79 17.68
CA ILE A 20 4.52 27.63 18.19
C ILE A 20 5.20 28.37 17.04
N ILE A 21 5.01 29.69 16.98
CA ILE A 21 5.65 30.54 15.97
C ILE A 21 7.09 30.87 16.40
N PRO A 22 8.11 30.66 15.54
CA PRO A 22 9.50 30.98 15.85
C PRO A 22 9.72 32.47 16.11
N GLU A 23 10.73 32.79 16.93
CA GLU A 23 11.14 34.17 17.19
C GLU A 23 11.42 34.94 15.88
N GLY A 24 10.96 36.19 15.82
CA GLY A 24 11.07 37.05 14.64
C GLY A 24 9.97 36.84 13.60
N TYR A 25 9.14 35.82 13.74
CA TYR A 25 7.98 35.58 12.89
C TYR A 25 6.68 35.90 13.64
N ALA A 26 5.65 36.29 12.87
CA ALA A 26 4.29 36.47 13.36
C ALA A 26 3.31 35.74 12.45
N LEU A 27 2.14 35.39 12.99
CA LEU A 27 1.03 34.84 12.23
C LEU A 27 -0.10 35.87 12.21
N ARG A 28 -0.71 36.09 11.03
CA ARG A 28 -1.93 36.88 10.91
C ARG A 28 -2.81 36.34 9.79
N THR A 29 -4.09 36.70 9.81
CA THR A 29 -5.01 36.43 8.70
C THR A 29 -4.93 37.52 7.63
N TYR A 30 -5.59 37.26 6.50
CA TYR A 30 -5.69 38.17 5.36
C TYR A 30 -6.40 39.47 5.73
N GLN A 31 -5.94 40.55 5.13
CA GLN A 31 -6.52 41.88 5.19
C GLN A 31 -6.76 42.38 3.76
N PRO A 32 -7.84 43.13 3.50
CA PRO A 32 -8.08 43.71 2.19
C PRO A 32 -6.85 44.48 1.68
N GLY A 33 -6.34 44.12 0.51
CA GLY A 33 -5.11 44.65 -0.07
C GLY A 33 -3.91 43.68 -0.06
N ASP A 34 -3.99 42.57 0.68
CA ASP A 34 -2.93 41.55 0.73
C ASP A 34 -2.79 40.73 -0.57
N GLU A 35 -3.66 40.90 -1.58
CA GLU A 35 -3.58 40.17 -2.85
C GLU A 35 -2.19 40.27 -3.50
N ALA A 36 -1.56 41.45 -3.44
CA ALA A 36 -0.22 41.64 -3.98
C ALA A 36 0.84 40.81 -3.24
N ALA A 37 0.73 40.72 -1.91
CA ALA A 37 1.62 39.91 -1.09
C ALA A 37 1.40 38.42 -1.30
N TRP A 38 0.15 38.00 -1.46
CA TRP A 38 -0.21 36.63 -1.80
C TRP A 38 0.37 36.21 -3.15
N CYS A 39 0.19 37.02 -4.20
CA CYS A 39 0.76 36.76 -5.53
C CYS A 39 2.28 36.62 -5.46
N ALA A 40 2.95 37.56 -4.78
CA ALA A 40 4.41 37.54 -4.62
C ALA A 40 4.93 36.28 -3.90
N ILE A 41 4.13 35.66 -3.03
CA ILE A 41 4.47 34.36 -2.42
C ILE A 41 4.24 33.23 -3.42
N MET A 42 3.09 33.19 -4.09
CA MET A 42 2.71 32.08 -4.99
C MET A 42 3.61 31.98 -6.23
N GLU A 43 4.13 33.11 -6.74
CA GLU A 43 5.12 33.13 -7.82
C GLU A 43 6.42 32.40 -7.48
N THR A 44 6.70 32.16 -6.20
CA THR A 44 7.96 31.52 -5.78
C THR A 44 7.93 29.99 -5.79
N GLY A 45 6.76 29.36 -6.00
CA GLY A 45 6.69 27.90 -5.92
C GLY A 45 5.39 27.22 -6.36
N ILE A 46 4.28 27.94 -6.57
CA ILE A 46 3.00 27.32 -6.93
C ILE A 46 2.66 27.49 -8.41
N GLY A 47 2.89 28.68 -8.96
CA GLY A 47 2.64 28.99 -10.38
C GLY A 47 3.41 30.22 -10.81
N SER A 48 3.23 30.63 -12.06
CA SER A 48 3.87 31.81 -12.63
C SER A 48 2.82 32.79 -13.18
N ASN A 49 3.20 34.07 -13.27
CA ASN A 49 2.40 35.18 -13.78
C ASN A 49 1.20 35.58 -12.92
N TRP A 50 1.22 35.30 -11.61
CA TRP A 50 0.12 35.66 -10.70
C TRP A 50 -0.10 37.18 -10.65
N THR A 51 -1.23 37.64 -11.18
CA THR A 51 -1.67 39.04 -11.08
C THR A 51 -2.67 39.24 -9.95
N ILE A 52 -2.88 40.49 -9.50
CA ILE A 52 -3.92 40.81 -8.50
C ILE A 52 -5.30 40.45 -9.07
N GLU A 53 -5.51 40.68 -10.37
CA GLU A 53 -6.73 40.30 -11.09
C GLU A 53 -6.95 38.78 -11.06
N GLU A 54 -5.91 37.98 -11.28
CA GLU A 54 -5.99 36.52 -11.18
C GLU A 54 -6.22 36.04 -9.75
N CYS A 55 -5.55 36.65 -8.75
CA CYS A 55 -5.79 36.35 -7.35
C CYS A 55 -7.25 36.63 -6.96
N ARG A 56 -7.82 37.75 -7.41
CA ARG A 56 -9.25 38.04 -7.21
C ARG A 56 -10.13 37.07 -7.95
N ALA A 57 -9.81 36.77 -9.20
CA ALA A 57 -10.61 35.88 -10.02
C ALA A 57 -10.62 34.43 -9.50
N GLN A 58 -9.54 33.96 -8.88
CA GLN A 58 -9.40 32.56 -8.46
C GLN A 58 -9.53 32.35 -6.95
N ILE A 59 -9.23 33.36 -6.14
CA ILE A 59 -9.15 33.25 -4.69
C ILE A 59 -10.06 34.28 -4.04
N THR A 60 -9.65 35.54 -3.92
CA THR A 60 -10.28 36.50 -2.99
C THR A 60 -11.65 37.00 -3.42
N GLY A 61 -12.02 36.82 -4.69
CA GLY A 61 -13.34 37.17 -5.24
C GLY A 61 -14.31 36.00 -5.37
N GLN A 62 -13.93 34.80 -4.92
CA GLN A 62 -14.80 33.63 -4.95
C GLN A 62 -15.73 33.57 -3.73
N ASP A 63 -16.94 33.04 -3.90
CA ASP A 63 -17.94 32.95 -2.82
C ASP A 63 -17.49 32.03 -1.67
N LEU A 64 -16.60 31.08 -1.96
CA LEU A 64 -16.03 30.14 -0.99
C LEU A 64 -14.85 30.72 -0.21
N PHE A 65 -14.39 31.93 -0.55
CA PHE A 65 -13.24 32.55 0.10
C PHE A 65 -13.58 33.01 1.52
N LEU A 66 -12.77 32.56 2.47
CA LEU A 66 -12.84 32.95 3.87
C LEU A 66 -11.68 33.90 4.19
N PRO A 67 -11.91 35.21 4.39
CA PRO A 67 -10.84 36.17 4.70
C PRO A 67 -10.05 35.82 5.97
N ASP A 68 -10.75 35.33 6.99
CA ASP A 68 -10.17 34.81 8.24
C ASP A 68 -9.59 33.39 8.10
N GLY A 69 -9.92 32.69 7.00
CA GLY A 69 -9.35 31.39 6.63
C GLY A 69 -8.08 31.46 5.78
N LEU A 70 -7.62 32.65 5.35
CA LEU A 70 -6.33 32.84 4.68
C LEU A 70 -5.29 33.37 5.68
N PHE A 71 -4.27 32.56 5.95
CA PHE A 71 -3.21 32.88 6.90
C PHE A 71 -1.91 33.26 6.20
N PHE A 72 -1.22 34.24 6.79
CA PHE A 72 0.14 34.65 6.45
C PHE A 72 1.07 34.46 7.64
N ILE A 73 2.24 33.91 7.38
CA ILE A 73 3.40 34.10 8.26
C ILE A 73 4.16 35.34 7.78
N VAL A 74 4.47 36.22 8.72
CA VAL A 74 5.10 37.52 8.50
C VAL A 74 6.47 37.54 9.15
N TYR A 75 7.47 38.10 8.46
CA TYR A 75 8.81 38.36 8.97
C TYR A 75 9.20 39.79 8.63
N ASP A 76 9.62 40.57 9.63
CA ASP A 76 9.98 41.99 9.49
C ASP A 76 8.90 42.83 8.76
N GLY A 77 7.64 42.56 9.06
CA GLY A 77 6.48 43.25 8.46
C GLY A 77 6.04 42.73 7.08
N GLU A 78 6.82 41.83 6.45
CA GLU A 78 6.48 41.27 5.14
C GLU A 78 5.87 39.86 5.23
N PRO A 79 4.78 39.56 4.51
CA PRO A 79 4.31 38.19 4.32
C PRO A 79 5.34 37.32 3.58
N VAL A 80 5.66 36.18 4.15
CA VAL A 80 6.69 35.25 3.65
C VAL A 80 6.20 33.82 3.44
N ALA A 81 5.06 33.44 4.02
CA ALA A 81 4.35 32.21 3.67
C ALA A 81 2.84 32.43 3.76
N ALA A 82 2.08 31.67 2.98
CA ALA A 82 0.63 31.75 2.93
C ALA A 82 -0.02 30.39 2.72
N ALA A 83 -1.20 30.21 3.28
CA ALA A 83 -2.15 29.15 2.94
C ALA A 83 -3.57 29.60 3.31
N CYS A 84 -4.58 29.16 2.56
CA CYS A 84 -6.00 29.32 2.87
C CYS A 84 -6.77 28.01 3.07
N VAL A 85 -7.83 28.12 3.85
CA VAL A 85 -8.90 27.13 3.92
C VAL A 85 -9.79 27.30 2.70
N TRP A 86 -10.14 26.20 2.06
CA TRP A 86 -11.12 26.17 0.98
C TRP A 86 -12.24 25.17 1.31
N PRO A 87 -13.47 25.63 1.63
CA PRO A 87 -14.58 24.74 1.93
C PRO A 87 -14.93 23.82 0.75
N THR A 88 -15.27 22.56 1.02
CA THR A 88 -15.46 21.53 -0.02
C THR A 88 -16.11 20.28 0.56
N ALA A 89 -16.93 19.60 -0.23
CA ALA A 89 -17.63 18.38 0.20
C ALA A 89 -16.92 17.07 -0.21
N LEU A 90 -15.72 17.15 -0.80
CA LEU A 90 -15.07 15.99 -1.44
C LEU A 90 -14.85 14.79 -0.52
N TYR A 91 -14.56 15.02 0.76
CA TYR A 91 -14.35 13.95 1.75
C TYR A 91 -15.34 14.05 2.92
N GLY A 92 -16.55 14.53 2.63
CA GLY A 92 -17.63 14.69 3.59
C GLY A 92 -18.20 16.12 3.63
N PRO A 93 -19.42 16.29 4.15
CA PRO A 93 -20.13 17.58 4.14
C PRO A 93 -19.44 18.67 4.96
N THR A 94 -18.60 18.28 5.93
CA THR A 94 -17.86 19.16 6.84
C THR A 94 -16.35 19.02 6.62
N SER A 95 -15.92 18.95 5.35
CA SER A 95 -14.51 18.88 4.94
C SER A 95 -14.01 20.25 4.45
N ALA A 96 -12.70 20.48 4.58
CA ALA A 96 -12.03 21.64 3.96
C ALA A 96 -10.69 21.28 3.34
N GLN A 97 -10.36 21.90 2.22
CA GLN A 97 -9.07 21.76 1.57
C GLN A 97 -8.06 22.76 2.16
N VAL A 98 -6.84 22.30 2.38
CA VAL A 98 -5.67 23.18 2.51
C VAL A 98 -5.26 23.62 1.11
N HIS A 99 -5.46 24.90 0.78
CA HIS A 99 -5.25 25.45 -0.56
C HIS A 99 -4.65 26.85 -0.46
N MET A 100 -3.75 27.35 -1.31
CA MET A 100 -2.50 26.72 -1.69
C MET A 100 -1.42 27.10 -0.67
N VAL A 101 -0.55 26.15 -0.32
CA VAL A 101 0.53 26.37 0.65
C VAL A 101 1.80 26.78 -0.05
N CYS A 102 2.35 27.95 0.26
CA CYS A 102 3.62 28.38 -0.29
C CYS A 102 4.43 29.19 0.73
N ALA A 103 5.76 29.08 0.68
CA ALA A 103 6.69 29.86 1.48
C ALA A 103 7.87 30.33 0.62
N LYS A 104 8.25 31.60 0.78
CA LYS A 104 9.34 32.22 0.03
C LYS A 104 10.66 31.46 0.23
N PRO A 105 11.44 31.18 -0.83
CA PRO A 105 12.70 30.44 -0.75
C PRO A 105 13.73 30.98 0.25
N ALA A 106 13.75 32.30 0.44
CA ALA A 106 14.65 32.98 1.40
C ALA A 106 14.44 32.55 2.86
N HIS A 107 13.29 31.95 3.19
CA HIS A 107 12.95 31.49 4.55
C HIS A 107 12.82 29.95 4.63
N ARG A 108 13.43 29.22 3.70
CA ARG A 108 13.47 27.74 3.73
C ARG A 108 14.19 27.23 4.99
N GLY A 109 13.85 25.99 5.38
CA GLY A 109 14.44 25.34 6.56
C GLY A 109 13.88 25.78 7.90
N LYS A 110 12.88 26.68 7.93
CA LYS A 110 12.22 27.18 9.15
C LYS A 110 10.86 26.54 9.44
N GLY A 111 10.44 25.55 8.64
CA GLY A 111 9.15 24.88 8.83
C GLY A 111 7.92 25.73 8.51
N LEU A 112 8.05 26.83 7.75
CA LEU A 112 6.94 27.77 7.54
C LEU A 112 5.72 27.14 6.84
N GLY A 113 5.94 26.24 5.88
CA GLY A 113 4.85 25.49 5.24
C GLY A 113 4.08 24.62 6.25
N TYR A 114 4.79 23.93 7.12
CA TYR A 114 4.19 23.15 8.22
C TYR A 114 3.39 24.06 9.16
N LEU A 115 3.95 25.21 9.58
CA LEU A 115 3.32 26.11 10.54
C LEU A 115 2.04 26.75 9.98
N VAL A 116 2.06 27.21 8.72
CA VAL A 116 0.86 27.82 8.13
C VAL A 116 -0.22 26.76 7.87
N THR A 117 0.14 25.53 7.48
CA THR A 117 -0.82 24.43 7.39
C THR A 117 -1.39 24.04 8.76
N LEU A 118 -0.57 24.01 9.82
CA LEU A 118 -1.05 23.75 11.18
C LEU A 118 -2.03 24.83 11.66
N ALA A 119 -1.77 26.11 11.35
CA ALA A 119 -2.69 27.20 11.64
C ALA A 119 -4.06 26.97 10.97
N LEU A 120 -4.07 26.53 9.71
CA LEU A 120 -5.30 26.17 8.99
C LEU A 120 -6.03 25.00 9.65
N LEU A 121 -5.32 23.96 10.08
CA LEU A 121 -5.95 22.82 10.75
C LEU A 121 -6.62 23.22 12.07
N HIS A 122 -5.97 24.10 12.86
CA HIS A 122 -6.60 24.68 14.04
C HIS A 122 -7.83 25.51 13.69
N TYR A 123 -7.74 26.37 12.67
CA TYR A 123 -8.89 27.15 12.20
C TYR A 123 -10.05 26.22 11.79
N MET A 124 -9.78 25.17 11.01
CA MET A 124 -10.78 24.21 10.56
C MET A 124 -11.46 23.53 11.76
N ARG A 125 -10.68 23.07 12.74
CA ARG A 125 -11.21 22.45 13.97
C ARG A 125 -12.12 23.42 14.75
N ASP A 126 -11.69 24.66 14.87
CA ASP A 126 -12.40 25.68 15.64
C ASP A 126 -13.66 26.22 14.90
N HIS A 127 -13.86 25.83 13.64
CA HIS A 127 -15.02 26.15 12.79
C HIS A 127 -15.82 24.91 12.36
N ASP A 128 -15.84 23.87 13.19
CA ASP A 128 -16.67 22.67 13.05
C ASP A 128 -16.43 21.84 11.75
N TYR A 129 -15.25 21.96 11.14
CA TYR A 129 -14.83 20.98 10.13
C TYR A 129 -14.39 19.69 10.81
N GLU A 130 -14.75 18.55 10.23
CA GLU A 130 -14.41 17.23 10.76
C GLU A 130 -13.12 16.68 10.14
N SER A 131 -12.85 17.03 8.88
CA SER A 131 -11.71 16.48 8.12
C SER A 131 -11.06 17.51 7.21
N SER A 132 -9.85 17.20 6.76
CA SER A 132 -9.13 18.04 5.80
C SER A 132 -8.51 17.22 4.69
N TYR A 133 -8.38 17.81 3.50
CA TYR A 133 -7.58 17.23 2.43
C TYR A 133 -6.68 18.26 1.74
N LEU A 134 -5.74 17.76 0.95
CA LEU A 134 -4.91 18.60 0.08
C LEU A 134 -4.50 17.87 -1.19
N GLY A 135 -4.16 18.66 -2.20
CA GLY A 135 -3.49 18.22 -3.42
C GLY A 135 -2.00 18.59 -3.37
N THR A 136 -1.13 17.70 -3.85
CA THR A 136 0.32 17.95 -3.90
C THR A 136 0.96 17.24 -5.08
N ASP A 137 2.02 17.81 -5.65
CA ASP A 137 2.78 17.20 -6.74
C ASP A 137 3.88 16.28 -6.17
N ASP A 138 4.15 15.17 -6.88
CA ASP A 138 5.03 14.08 -6.43
C ASP A 138 6.45 14.56 -6.11
N PHE A 139 6.93 15.54 -6.89
CA PHE A 139 8.26 16.10 -6.73
C PHE A 139 8.39 17.04 -5.52
N ARG A 140 7.26 17.43 -4.88
CA ARG A 140 7.26 18.31 -3.70
C ARG A 140 7.48 17.51 -2.41
N ILE A 141 8.51 16.67 -2.40
CA ILE A 141 8.88 15.83 -1.25
C ILE A 141 8.92 16.64 0.07
N PRO A 142 9.51 17.84 0.16
CA PRO A 142 9.48 18.62 1.41
C PRO A 142 8.07 19.00 1.92
N ALA A 143 7.11 19.23 1.01
CA ALA A 143 5.73 19.52 1.35
C ALA A 143 5.01 18.25 1.84
N ILE A 144 5.14 17.14 1.10
CA ILE A 144 4.65 15.82 1.50
C ILE A 144 5.16 15.46 2.90
N LYS A 145 6.45 15.71 3.18
CA LYS A 145 7.01 15.48 4.51
C LYS A 145 6.33 16.32 5.60
N SER A 146 6.00 17.58 5.30
CA SER A 146 5.29 18.44 6.24
C SER A 146 3.87 17.96 6.50
N TYR A 147 3.15 17.53 5.46
CA TYR A 147 1.78 17.02 5.58
C TYR A 147 1.70 15.71 6.36
N LEU A 148 2.61 14.76 6.10
CA LEU A 148 2.70 13.51 6.86
C LEU A 148 2.95 13.78 8.36
N ARG A 149 3.77 14.78 8.71
CA ARG A 149 3.99 15.18 10.12
C ARG A 149 2.75 15.77 10.78
N LEU A 150 1.89 16.40 9.99
CA LEU A 150 0.59 16.88 10.41
C LEU A 150 -0.48 15.77 10.33
N GLY A 151 -0.08 14.51 10.20
CA GLY A 151 -0.96 13.34 10.18
C GLY A 151 -1.92 13.27 8.99
N PHE A 152 -1.60 13.93 7.87
CA PHE A 152 -2.24 13.61 6.61
C PHE A 152 -1.75 12.24 6.11
N GLU A 153 -2.64 11.46 5.53
CA GLU A 153 -2.38 10.16 4.93
C GLU A 153 -2.60 10.21 3.40
N PRO A 154 -1.86 9.42 2.61
CA PRO A 154 -2.12 9.25 1.18
C PRO A 154 -3.58 8.85 0.88
N ALA A 155 -4.22 9.56 -0.04
CA ALA A 155 -5.52 9.22 -0.59
C ALA A 155 -5.40 8.73 -2.04
N TYR A 156 -6.17 7.70 -2.37
CA TYR A 156 -6.09 6.96 -3.64
C TYR A 156 -7.37 7.12 -4.45
N LEU A 157 -7.67 8.35 -4.88
CA LEU A 157 -8.87 8.62 -5.70
C LEU A 157 -8.73 8.13 -7.14
N GLU A 158 -7.50 8.14 -7.68
CA GLU A 158 -7.24 7.77 -9.08
C GLU A 158 -6.31 6.55 -9.14
N ASP A 159 -6.45 5.73 -10.19
CA ASP A 159 -5.64 4.51 -10.38
C ASP A 159 -4.13 4.80 -10.34
N SER A 160 -3.72 5.95 -10.87
CA SER A 160 -2.31 6.37 -10.90
C SER A 160 -1.72 6.65 -9.52
N HIS A 161 -2.55 7.00 -8.52
CA HIS A 161 -2.08 7.37 -7.17
C HIS A 161 -1.36 6.22 -6.49
N ARG A 162 -1.82 4.97 -6.69
CA ARG A 162 -1.22 3.80 -6.04
C ARG A 162 0.25 3.65 -6.39
N VAL A 163 0.57 3.75 -7.68
CA VAL A 163 1.93 3.59 -8.19
C VAL A 163 2.80 4.78 -7.80
N ARG A 164 2.27 6.00 -7.89
CA ARG A 164 2.99 7.24 -7.58
C ARG A 164 3.32 7.38 -6.09
N TRP A 165 2.35 7.09 -5.21
CA TRP A 165 2.61 7.00 -3.78
C TRP A 165 3.62 5.88 -3.45
N ALA A 166 3.47 4.70 -4.07
CA ALA A 166 4.43 3.62 -3.88
C ALA A 166 5.85 4.02 -4.30
N ALA A 167 6.01 4.76 -5.40
CA ALA A 167 7.30 5.28 -5.84
C ALA A 167 7.90 6.26 -4.82
N ILE A 168 7.12 7.23 -4.33
CA ILE A 168 7.55 8.19 -3.29
C ILE A 168 8.01 7.47 -2.02
N PHE A 169 7.29 6.42 -1.59
CA PHE A 169 7.63 5.64 -0.40
C PHE A 169 8.72 4.57 -0.63
N SER A 170 9.07 4.30 -1.89
CA SER A 170 10.13 3.35 -2.23
C SER A 170 11.47 4.02 -2.52
N ASP A 171 11.47 5.33 -2.82
CA ASP A 171 12.66 6.11 -3.09
C ASP A 171 13.45 6.38 -1.79
N THR A 172 14.49 5.58 -1.59
CA THR A 172 15.42 5.68 -0.46
C THR A 172 16.43 6.81 -0.59
N ASP A 173 16.62 7.36 -1.79
CA ASP A 173 17.61 8.42 -2.07
C ASP A 173 17.01 9.81 -1.82
N GLN A 174 15.69 9.97 -2.00
CA GLN A 174 14.97 11.23 -1.79
C GLN A 174 14.28 11.36 -0.43
N THR A 175 14.12 10.24 0.30
CA THR A 175 13.44 10.24 1.60
C THR A 175 14.38 9.75 2.70
N ASP A 176 14.60 10.55 3.75
CA ASP A 176 15.45 10.19 4.91
C ASP A 176 14.84 9.05 5.77
N GLN A 177 13.97 8.21 5.20
CA GLN A 177 13.17 7.13 5.78
C GLN A 177 12.27 7.52 6.98
N TRP A 178 12.37 8.76 7.48
CA TRP A 178 11.72 9.26 8.68
C TRP A 178 10.19 9.10 8.69
N TRP A 179 9.54 9.14 7.52
CA TRP A 179 8.09 8.99 7.40
C TRP A 179 7.60 7.59 7.81
N ARG A 180 8.47 6.56 7.79
CA ARG A 180 8.19 5.23 8.34
C ARG A 180 7.92 5.26 9.86
N HIS A 181 8.42 6.28 10.55
CA HIS A 181 8.16 6.48 11.99
C HIS A 181 6.90 7.30 12.29
N VAL A 182 6.35 8.00 11.29
CA VAL A 182 5.19 8.90 11.48
C VAL A 182 3.89 8.26 10.99
N ARG A 183 3.97 7.30 10.07
CA ARG A 183 2.84 6.41 9.78
C ARG A 183 2.95 5.17 10.68
N PRO A 184 1.94 4.84 11.50
CA PRO A 184 1.89 3.51 12.09
C PRO A 184 1.90 2.48 10.96
N GLU A 185 2.79 1.50 11.03
CA GLU A 185 2.82 0.44 10.03
C GLU A 185 1.44 -0.22 9.96
N PRO A 186 0.85 -0.38 8.76
CA PRO A 186 -0.37 -1.14 8.58
C PRO A 186 -0.33 -2.44 9.39
N ALA A 187 -1.47 -2.83 9.97
CA ALA A 187 -1.57 -4.07 10.72
C ALA A 187 -1.06 -5.30 9.92
N SER A 188 -1.14 -5.25 8.59
CA SER A 188 -0.60 -6.26 7.67
C SER A 188 0.93 -6.32 7.61
N TYR A 189 1.64 -5.27 8.00
CA TYR A 189 3.11 -5.26 8.07
C TYR A 189 3.61 -5.64 9.48
N GLN A 190 2.73 -5.61 10.48
CA GLN A 190 3.05 -6.09 11.82
C GLN A 190 3.18 -7.62 11.80
N ILE A 191 4.25 -8.13 12.42
CA ILE A 191 4.44 -9.56 12.60
C ILE A 191 3.40 -10.06 13.59
N ARG A 192 2.59 -11.02 13.17
CA ARG A 192 1.53 -11.63 14.00
C ARG A 192 1.73 -13.14 14.02
N GLU A 193 2.48 -13.60 15.00
CA GLU A 193 2.75 -15.01 15.15
C GLU A 193 1.54 -15.79 15.67
N ALA A 194 1.35 -16.98 15.13
CA ALA A 194 0.28 -17.86 15.54
C ALA A 194 0.70 -18.79 16.70
N SER A 195 -0.20 -18.93 17.68
CA SER A 195 -0.13 -19.97 18.70
C SER A 195 -0.79 -21.26 18.17
N GLY A 196 0.00 -22.31 17.89
CA GLY A 196 -0.54 -23.59 17.40
C GLY A 196 0.54 -24.53 16.85
N ASN A 197 0.13 -25.71 16.37
CA ASN A 197 1.02 -26.78 15.88
C ASN A 197 0.91 -27.05 14.36
N ARG A 198 0.24 -26.16 13.62
CA ARG A 198 0.06 -26.25 12.16
C ARG A 198 0.44 -24.92 11.49
N VAL A 199 1.62 -24.43 11.86
CA VAL A 199 2.15 -23.14 11.45
C VAL A 199 3.32 -23.33 10.49
N LEU A 200 3.56 -22.33 9.65
CA LEU A 200 4.80 -22.18 8.89
C LEU A 200 5.89 -21.60 9.79
N LEU A 201 7.16 -21.95 9.53
CA LEU A 201 8.29 -21.21 10.08
C LEU A 201 8.80 -20.24 9.03
N VAL A 202 8.75 -18.94 9.31
CA VAL A 202 9.26 -17.88 8.45
C VAL A 202 10.59 -17.40 9.03
N ILE A 203 11.66 -17.52 8.26
CA ILE A 203 12.99 -17.07 8.65
C ILE A 203 13.21 -15.66 8.12
N LEU A 204 13.72 -14.77 8.98
CA LEU A 204 14.05 -13.37 8.72
C LEU A 204 15.35 -13.00 9.43
N ASP A 205 15.89 -11.83 9.11
CA ASP A 205 17.03 -11.24 9.83
C ASP A 205 16.86 -9.71 9.89
N HIS A 206 16.45 -9.19 11.05
CA HIS A 206 16.21 -7.74 11.21
C HIS A 206 17.50 -6.91 11.25
N SER A 207 18.69 -7.52 11.36
CA SER A 207 19.95 -6.77 11.25
C SER A 207 20.14 -6.20 9.84
N GLN A 208 19.51 -6.81 8.83
CA GLN A 208 19.45 -6.35 7.45
C GLN A 208 18.15 -5.59 7.16
N GLN A 209 18.05 -4.36 7.68
CA GLN A 209 16.80 -3.58 7.74
C GLN A 209 16.08 -3.42 6.38
N ASP A 210 16.79 -3.18 5.29
CA ASP A 210 16.13 -2.91 4.00
C ASP A 210 15.43 -4.15 3.43
N THR A 211 16.10 -5.30 3.47
CA THR A 211 15.57 -6.57 2.95
C THR A 211 14.54 -7.16 3.93
N TYR A 212 14.74 -7.00 5.24
CA TYR A 212 13.76 -7.32 6.28
C TYR A 212 12.44 -6.56 6.07
N ASN A 213 12.51 -5.23 5.93
CA ASN A 213 11.31 -4.41 5.72
C ASN A 213 10.64 -4.71 4.37
N ARG A 214 11.41 -5.10 3.35
CA ARG A 214 10.83 -5.58 2.09
C ARG A 214 10.04 -6.87 2.30
N ALA A 215 10.63 -7.89 2.92
CA ALA A 215 9.97 -9.17 3.20
C ALA A 215 8.67 -8.99 4.00
N ARG A 216 8.66 -8.04 4.95
CA ARG A 216 7.45 -7.67 5.70
C ARG A 216 6.33 -7.12 4.81
N ARG A 217 6.68 -6.22 3.89
CA ARG A 217 5.74 -5.56 2.96
C ARG A 217 5.27 -6.49 1.84
N THR A 218 6.08 -7.45 1.44
CA THR A 218 5.80 -8.34 0.30
C THR A 218 5.28 -9.70 0.75
N ILE A 219 6.05 -10.45 1.54
CA ILE A 219 5.74 -11.85 1.86
C ILE A 219 4.81 -11.92 3.08
N LEU A 220 5.17 -11.31 4.21
CA LEU A 220 4.40 -11.43 5.45
C LEU A 220 3.03 -10.75 5.34
N SER A 221 2.95 -9.64 4.61
CA SER A 221 1.68 -8.96 4.33
C SER A 221 0.69 -9.88 3.60
N ALA A 222 1.16 -10.70 2.66
CA ALA A 222 0.35 -11.69 1.98
C ALA A 222 0.00 -12.88 2.87
N LEU A 223 0.93 -13.37 3.69
CA LEU A 223 0.63 -14.40 4.69
C LEU A 223 -0.47 -13.94 5.65
N TYR A 224 -0.39 -12.69 6.12
CA TYR A 224 -1.42 -12.07 6.95
C TYR A 224 -2.75 -11.95 6.19
N HIS A 225 -2.73 -11.46 4.96
CA HIS A 225 -3.93 -11.26 4.14
C HIS A 225 -4.68 -12.58 3.85
N LEU A 226 -3.93 -13.66 3.63
CA LEU A 226 -4.46 -15.01 3.38
C LEU A 226 -4.75 -15.80 4.67
N ASP A 227 -4.49 -15.19 5.84
CA ASP A 227 -4.62 -15.78 7.16
C ASP A 227 -3.93 -17.15 7.22
N ILE A 228 -2.67 -17.18 6.76
CA ILE A 228 -1.78 -18.33 6.81
C ILE A 228 -1.03 -18.26 8.14
N PRO A 229 -1.24 -19.22 9.07
CA PRO A 229 -0.57 -19.19 10.37
C PRO A 229 0.95 -19.40 10.23
N TYR A 230 1.74 -18.49 10.78
CA TYR A 230 3.19 -18.60 10.79
C TYR A 230 3.80 -18.21 12.15
N ARG A 231 5.07 -18.59 12.32
CA ARG A 231 5.97 -18.13 13.39
C ARG A 231 7.25 -17.59 12.77
N VAL A 232 7.94 -16.74 13.50
CA VAL A 232 9.17 -16.12 13.02
C VAL A 232 10.37 -16.71 13.75
N LEU A 233 11.40 -17.04 12.99
CA LEU A 233 12.76 -17.16 13.49
C LEU A 233 13.55 -15.96 12.96
N ASP A 234 13.89 -15.04 13.84
CA ASP A 234 14.72 -13.89 13.51
C ASP A 234 16.18 -14.19 13.84
N LEU A 235 17.00 -14.32 12.80
CA LEU A 235 18.41 -14.73 12.93
C LEU A 235 19.29 -13.69 13.63
N ALA A 236 18.83 -12.44 13.74
CA ALA A 236 19.52 -11.42 14.53
C ALA A 236 19.33 -11.63 16.05
N GLU A 237 18.26 -12.31 16.46
CA GLU A 237 17.97 -12.59 17.88
C GLU A 237 18.38 -14.02 18.26
N ASP A 238 17.97 -14.99 17.45
CA ASP A 238 18.11 -16.41 17.72
C ASP A 238 18.78 -17.15 16.55
N ARG A 239 19.81 -17.94 16.84
CA ARG A 239 20.52 -18.72 15.81
C ARG A 239 19.81 -20.02 15.42
N GLU A 240 18.87 -20.48 16.24
CA GLU A 240 18.22 -21.78 16.13
C GLU A 240 16.75 -21.62 16.56
N PRO A 241 15.81 -22.39 15.97
CA PRO A 241 14.40 -22.28 16.32
C PRO A 241 14.13 -22.80 17.73
N SER A 242 13.23 -22.13 18.46
CA SER A 242 12.78 -22.54 19.80
C SER A 242 12.04 -23.88 19.83
N GLN A 243 11.59 -24.37 18.66
CA GLN A 243 10.94 -25.66 18.48
C GLN A 243 11.62 -26.44 17.35
N ALA A 244 11.60 -27.77 17.44
CA ALA A 244 12.13 -28.62 16.38
C ALA A 244 11.44 -28.32 15.04
N LEU A 245 12.20 -28.16 13.95
CA LEU A 245 11.67 -27.85 12.62
C LEU A 245 10.52 -28.79 12.22
N SER A 246 10.63 -30.07 12.60
CA SER A 246 9.60 -31.13 12.45
C SER A 246 8.17 -30.76 12.89
N THR A 247 7.98 -29.75 13.74
CA THR A 247 6.66 -29.28 14.20
C THR A 247 5.97 -28.33 13.22
N HIS A 248 6.68 -27.83 12.21
CA HIS A 248 6.16 -26.87 11.24
C HIS A 248 5.71 -27.57 9.95
N GLN A 249 4.86 -26.90 9.17
CA GLN A 249 4.38 -27.46 7.90
C GLN A 249 5.29 -27.13 6.72
N ALA A 250 5.97 -26.00 6.78
CA ALA A 250 7.03 -25.63 5.87
C ALA A 250 7.99 -24.65 6.54
N VAL A 251 9.20 -24.55 6.00
CA VAL A 251 10.14 -23.45 6.27
C VAL A 251 10.11 -22.49 5.07
N ILE A 252 9.99 -21.20 5.36
CA ILE A 252 10.00 -20.12 4.37
C ILE A 252 11.23 -19.23 4.60
N LEU A 253 12.07 -19.07 3.58
CA LEU A 253 13.02 -17.96 3.50
C LEU A 253 12.32 -16.79 2.83
N ALA A 254 11.88 -15.80 3.62
CA ALA A 254 11.03 -14.71 3.13
C ALA A 254 11.81 -13.47 2.67
N GLN A 255 13.09 -13.37 3.02
CA GLN A 255 13.93 -12.18 2.85
C GLN A 255 15.08 -12.46 1.89
N GLU A 256 15.33 -11.52 0.97
CA GLU A 256 16.47 -11.58 0.04
C GLU A 256 17.80 -11.45 0.80
N GLY A 257 18.78 -12.29 0.46
CA GLY A 257 20.11 -12.29 1.07
C GLY A 257 20.21 -12.99 2.43
N LEU A 258 19.27 -13.87 2.78
CA LEU A 258 19.33 -14.60 4.07
C LEU A 258 20.48 -15.60 4.14
N GLY A 259 21.03 -16.04 3.00
CA GLY A 259 22.19 -16.91 2.95
C GLY A 259 23.35 -16.47 3.83
N ASP A 260 23.64 -15.17 3.86
CA ASP A 260 24.74 -14.58 4.63
C ASP A 260 24.57 -14.74 6.17
N SER A 261 23.32 -14.93 6.62
CA SER A 261 22.96 -15.05 8.04
C SER A 261 22.68 -16.49 8.47
N LEU A 262 22.48 -17.40 7.52
CA LEU A 262 22.21 -18.81 7.79
C LEU A 262 23.49 -19.54 8.20
N SER A 263 23.46 -20.18 9.37
CA SER A 263 24.55 -21.08 9.77
C SER A 263 24.45 -22.42 9.04
N GLU A 264 25.58 -23.05 8.78
CA GLU A 264 25.66 -24.41 8.23
C GLU A 264 24.98 -25.45 9.18
N SER A 265 24.94 -25.19 10.49
CA SER A 265 24.19 -26.00 11.46
C SER A 265 22.69 -25.96 11.17
N LEU A 266 22.12 -24.76 11.09
CA LEU A 266 20.70 -24.55 10.83
C LEU A 266 20.32 -25.08 9.44
N ALA A 267 21.16 -24.83 8.44
CA ALA A 267 20.96 -25.34 7.08
C ALA A 267 20.87 -26.87 7.03
N ARG A 268 21.76 -27.59 7.74
CA ARG A 268 21.68 -29.07 7.84
C ARG A 268 20.42 -29.54 8.55
N GLN A 269 19.97 -28.82 9.57
CA GLN A 269 18.70 -29.13 10.24
C GLN A 269 17.51 -28.93 9.31
N MET A 270 17.49 -27.85 8.53
CA MET A 270 16.48 -27.60 7.50
C MET A 270 16.49 -28.70 6.45
N VAL A 271 17.65 -29.05 5.89
CA VAL A 271 17.81 -30.13 4.91
C VAL A 271 17.25 -31.45 5.44
N LYS A 272 17.61 -31.83 6.68
CA LYS A 272 17.08 -33.04 7.30
C LYS A 272 15.55 -32.98 7.44
N ALA A 273 15.01 -31.88 7.93
CA ALA A 273 13.57 -31.71 8.09
C ALA A 273 12.83 -31.79 6.76
N VAL A 274 13.39 -31.22 5.69
CA VAL A 274 12.85 -31.31 4.32
C VAL A 274 12.87 -32.75 3.83
N CYS A 275 13.99 -33.46 3.94
CA CYS A 275 14.06 -34.88 3.57
C CYS A 275 13.00 -35.73 4.31
N ASP A 276 12.73 -35.39 5.58
CA ASP A 276 11.72 -36.03 6.43
C ASP A 276 10.26 -35.58 6.12
N GLY A 277 10.04 -34.72 5.13
CA GLY A 277 8.72 -34.39 4.59
C GLY A 277 8.19 -32.98 4.87
N ILE A 278 9.01 -32.08 5.41
CA ILE A 278 8.65 -30.67 5.53
C ILE A 278 8.79 -29.96 4.18
N GLY A 279 7.90 -29.00 3.92
CA GLY A 279 8.00 -28.13 2.75
C GLY A 279 9.12 -27.10 2.89
N PHE A 280 9.76 -26.74 1.79
CA PHE A 280 10.71 -25.62 1.75
C PHE A 280 10.29 -24.64 0.65
N ILE A 281 10.15 -23.37 1.01
CA ILE A 281 9.84 -22.29 0.08
C ILE A 281 10.90 -21.21 0.27
N SER A 282 11.55 -20.80 -0.80
CA SER A 282 12.45 -19.65 -0.76
C SER A 282 11.99 -18.57 -1.72
N PHE A 283 11.80 -17.36 -1.18
CA PHE A 283 11.63 -16.12 -1.92
C PHE A 283 12.95 -15.36 -2.09
N ASP A 284 14.07 -15.98 -1.73
CA ASP A 284 15.40 -15.39 -1.78
C ASP A 284 16.16 -15.94 -2.99
N HIS A 285 16.38 -15.07 -3.96
CA HIS A 285 17.09 -15.41 -5.20
C HIS A 285 18.61 -15.45 -5.02
N CYS A 286 19.16 -15.00 -3.90
CA CYS A 286 20.59 -15.01 -3.60
C CYS A 286 21.09 -16.39 -3.13
N ILE A 287 20.75 -17.43 -3.90
CA ILE A 287 21.10 -18.83 -3.60
C ILE A 287 22.61 -19.11 -3.64
N ASP A 288 23.39 -18.24 -4.28
CA ASP A 288 24.85 -18.22 -4.31
C ASP A 288 25.47 -17.94 -2.95
N ARG A 289 24.69 -17.35 -2.03
CA ARG A 289 25.11 -17.05 -0.66
C ARG A 289 24.67 -18.08 0.35
N TYR A 290 23.98 -19.14 -0.09
CA TYR A 290 23.49 -20.16 0.83
C TYR A 290 24.63 -21.03 1.37
N PRO A 291 24.46 -21.60 2.57
CA PRO A 291 25.33 -22.66 3.04
C PRO A 291 25.33 -23.85 2.06
N GLU A 292 26.47 -24.51 1.89
CA GLU A 292 26.66 -25.60 0.92
C GLU A 292 25.62 -26.73 1.08
N SER A 293 25.27 -27.04 2.34
CA SER A 293 24.26 -28.05 2.65
C SER A 293 22.88 -27.71 2.08
N LEU A 294 22.50 -26.44 2.07
CA LEU A 294 21.22 -25.98 1.53
C LEU A 294 21.24 -25.91 0.01
N ILE A 295 22.35 -25.47 -0.60
CA ILE A 295 22.54 -25.47 -2.06
C ILE A 295 22.35 -26.88 -2.62
N ALA A 296 22.87 -27.90 -1.93
CA ALA A 296 22.84 -29.29 -2.38
C ALA A 296 21.43 -29.88 -2.57
N ILE A 297 20.38 -29.28 -1.98
CA ILE A 297 19.00 -29.74 -2.14
C ILE A 297 18.17 -28.89 -3.10
N LEU A 298 18.68 -27.75 -3.57
CA LEU A 298 17.92 -26.88 -4.46
C LEU A 298 17.65 -27.57 -5.81
N PRO A 299 16.48 -27.35 -6.42
CA PRO A 299 16.10 -28.00 -7.67
C PRO A 299 16.76 -27.37 -8.92
N VAL A 300 18.03 -26.95 -8.82
CA VAL A 300 18.78 -26.20 -9.85
C VAL A 300 20.20 -26.75 -10.01
N ASN A 301 20.78 -26.56 -11.20
CA ASN A 301 22.14 -26.95 -11.57
C ASN A 301 23.09 -25.73 -11.63
N SER A 302 24.40 -26.00 -11.61
CA SER A 302 25.47 -25.01 -11.54
C SER A 302 25.58 -24.08 -12.75
N ALA A 303 25.25 -22.81 -12.55
CA ALA A 303 25.87 -21.59 -13.08
C ALA A 303 25.05 -20.45 -12.48
N GLN A 304 25.66 -19.57 -11.69
CA GLN A 304 24.94 -18.52 -10.96
C GLN A 304 25.42 -17.17 -11.50
N THR A 305 24.62 -16.57 -12.37
CA THR A 305 24.83 -15.20 -12.84
C THR A 305 23.60 -14.36 -12.55
N ARG A 306 23.79 -13.05 -12.39
CA ARG A 306 22.67 -12.12 -12.23
C ARG A 306 22.18 -11.69 -13.60
N HIS A 307 20.87 -11.64 -13.76
CA HIS A 307 20.22 -11.08 -14.94
C HIS A 307 19.07 -10.20 -14.50
N GLU A 308 18.67 -9.29 -15.38
CA GLU A 308 17.59 -8.35 -15.18
C GLU A 308 16.41 -8.67 -16.10
N THR A 309 15.19 -8.72 -15.58
CA THR A 309 13.99 -8.92 -16.39
C THR A 309 12.95 -7.84 -16.12
N GLN A 310 12.21 -7.45 -17.16
CA GLN A 310 11.02 -6.61 -17.03
C GLN A 310 9.73 -7.38 -17.35
N ARG A 311 9.82 -8.72 -17.47
CA ARG A 311 8.68 -9.58 -17.76
C ARG A 311 8.80 -10.94 -17.09
N VAL A 312 7.67 -11.44 -16.62
CA VAL A 312 7.50 -12.83 -16.15
C VAL A 312 6.46 -13.51 -17.04
N VAL A 313 6.70 -14.77 -17.37
CA VAL A 313 5.84 -15.59 -18.23
C VAL A 313 5.44 -16.84 -17.47
N VAL A 314 4.17 -17.23 -17.59
CA VAL A 314 3.68 -18.52 -17.09
C VAL A 314 3.73 -19.53 -18.25
N PRO A 315 4.69 -20.48 -18.25
CA PRO A 315 4.79 -21.46 -19.33
C PRO A 315 3.59 -22.42 -19.32
N ALA A 316 3.35 -23.08 -20.46
CA ALA A 316 2.35 -24.13 -20.55
C ALA A 316 2.67 -25.30 -19.59
N SER A 317 1.83 -25.54 -18.59
CA SER A 317 2.07 -26.60 -17.60
C SER A 317 0.78 -27.05 -16.90
N ASP A 318 0.62 -28.36 -16.72
CA ASP A 318 -0.48 -28.98 -15.95
C ASP A 318 -0.19 -28.97 -14.43
N HIS A 319 0.94 -28.41 -14.00
CA HIS A 319 1.32 -28.40 -12.60
C HIS A 319 0.31 -27.62 -11.75
N PHE A 320 -0.05 -28.15 -10.57
CA PHE A 320 -1.07 -27.60 -9.67
C PHE A 320 -0.96 -26.08 -9.44
N ILE A 321 0.27 -25.58 -9.33
CA ILE A 321 0.55 -24.17 -9.05
C ILE A 321 0.08 -23.25 -10.19
N VAL A 322 0.27 -23.65 -11.45
CA VAL A 322 0.04 -22.76 -12.61
C VAL A 322 -1.06 -23.24 -13.55
N ARG A 323 -1.63 -24.44 -13.37
CA ARG A 323 -2.66 -25.03 -14.25
C ARG A 323 -3.93 -24.20 -14.49
N THR A 324 -4.16 -23.12 -13.73
CA THR A 324 -5.31 -22.22 -13.93
C THR A 324 -4.96 -20.98 -14.74
N HIS A 325 -3.70 -20.83 -15.14
CA HIS A 325 -3.24 -19.76 -16.01
C HIS A 325 -3.43 -20.13 -17.46
N GLU A 326 -3.64 -19.10 -18.29
CA GLU A 326 -3.53 -19.24 -19.73
C GLU A 326 -2.07 -19.55 -20.07
N PRO A 327 -1.80 -20.56 -20.92
CA PRO A 327 -0.44 -20.85 -21.37
C PRO A 327 0.22 -19.63 -22.00
N GLU A 328 1.52 -19.43 -21.73
CA GLU A 328 2.32 -18.33 -22.26
C GLU A 328 1.84 -16.93 -21.82
N LYS A 329 1.07 -16.84 -20.71
CA LYS A 329 0.61 -15.55 -20.20
C LYS A 329 1.78 -14.70 -19.75
N ARG A 330 1.81 -13.46 -20.25
CA ARG A 330 2.89 -12.49 -20.04
C ARG A 330 2.48 -11.44 -19.04
N HIS A 331 3.31 -11.23 -18.03
CA HIS A 331 3.15 -10.26 -16.97
C HIS A 331 4.25 -9.21 -17.09
N ASN A 332 3.89 -8.01 -17.55
CA ASN A 332 4.84 -6.89 -17.70
C ASN A 332 5.06 -6.23 -16.34
N LEU A 333 6.32 -6.06 -15.96
CA LEU A 333 6.72 -5.40 -14.73
C LEU A 333 6.83 -3.89 -14.97
N ARG A 334 6.47 -3.10 -13.97
CA ARG A 334 6.61 -1.62 -13.98
C ARG A 334 8.08 -1.21 -13.93
N GLN A 335 8.91 -2.02 -13.28
CA GLN A 335 10.35 -1.83 -13.16
C GLN A 335 11.08 -3.15 -13.35
N THR A 336 12.35 -3.07 -13.73
CA THR A 336 13.21 -4.24 -13.91
C THR A 336 13.51 -4.91 -12.56
N LEU A 337 13.52 -6.24 -12.56
CA LEU A 337 13.87 -7.08 -11.40
C LEU A 337 15.13 -7.88 -11.67
N GLU A 338 15.97 -8.00 -10.66
CA GLU A 338 17.08 -8.95 -10.66
C GLU A 338 16.57 -10.39 -10.43
N LEU A 339 17.12 -11.33 -11.19
CA LEU A 339 16.99 -12.75 -10.97
C LEU A 339 18.35 -13.45 -11.00
N MET A 340 18.43 -14.60 -10.35
CA MET A 340 19.51 -15.56 -10.48
C MET A 340 19.25 -16.47 -11.66
N CYS A 341 20.10 -16.39 -12.68
CA CYS A 341 20.13 -17.37 -13.75
C CYS A 341 20.70 -18.67 -13.22
N VAL A 342 20.00 -19.77 -13.53
CA VAL A 342 20.41 -21.12 -13.21
C VAL A 342 20.00 -22.05 -14.34
N GLU A 343 20.65 -23.20 -14.41
CA GLU A 343 20.15 -24.32 -15.20
C GLU A 343 19.18 -25.16 -14.37
N THR A 344 18.18 -25.78 -14.98
CA THR A 344 17.26 -26.69 -14.30
C THR A 344 17.44 -28.11 -14.80
N PRO A 345 17.43 -29.12 -13.92
CA PRO A 345 17.29 -30.50 -14.35
C PRO A 345 15.97 -30.68 -15.10
N GLY A 346 15.95 -31.43 -16.21
CA GLY A 346 14.74 -31.61 -17.03
C GLY A 346 13.52 -32.25 -16.34
N HIS A 347 13.67 -32.74 -15.10
CA HIS A 347 12.58 -33.26 -14.27
C HIS A 347 12.03 -32.26 -13.24
N ASN A 348 12.68 -31.09 -13.09
CA ASN A 348 12.25 -30.00 -12.21
C ASN A 348 11.68 -28.88 -13.07
N PRO A 349 10.35 -28.78 -13.24
CA PRO A 349 9.78 -27.80 -14.15
C PRO A 349 9.98 -26.38 -13.61
N ALA A 350 10.40 -25.47 -14.48
CA ALA A 350 10.20 -24.05 -14.28
C ALA A 350 8.70 -23.76 -14.47
N LEU A 351 8.12 -23.05 -13.51
CA LEU A 351 6.70 -22.71 -13.49
C LEU A 351 6.47 -21.21 -13.66
N LEU A 352 7.54 -20.42 -13.58
CA LEU A 352 7.60 -19.06 -14.10
C LEU A 352 8.91 -18.92 -14.85
N GLU A 353 8.91 -18.17 -15.94
CA GLU A 353 10.07 -17.92 -16.79
C GLU A 353 10.18 -16.44 -17.19
N THR A 354 11.31 -16.04 -17.76
CA THR A 354 11.44 -14.76 -18.49
C THR A 354 11.06 -14.97 -19.97
N ASP A 355 11.00 -13.90 -20.78
CA ASP A 355 10.85 -14.05 -22.24
C ASP A 355 11.98 -14.87 -22.89
N GLY A 356 13.16 -14.86 -22.28
CA GLY A 356 14.31 -15.65 -22.70
C GLY A 356 14.27 -17.10 -22.22
N GLN A 357 13.13 -17.57 -21.71
CA GLN A 357 12.93 -18.91 -21.13
C GLN A 357 13.89 -19.21 -19.96
N MET A 358 14.37 -18.17 -19.28
CA MET A 358 15.18 -18.35 -18.07
C MET A 358 14.25 -18.61 -16.88
N PRO A 359 14.54 -19.61 -16.03
CA PRO A 359 13.69 -19.93 -14.89
C PRO A 359 13.58 -18.77 -13.89
N VAL A 360 12.34 -18.42 -13.52
CA VAL A 360 11.99 -17.42 -12.49
C VAL A 360 11.49 -18.10 -11.21
N MET A 361 10.78 -19.22 -11.34
CA MET A 361 10.37 -20.05 -10.21
C MET A 361 10.44 -21.51 -10.61
N VAL A 362 11.10 -22.31 -9.78
CA VAL A 362 11.33 -23.74 -10.02
C VAL A 362 10.81 -24.55 -8.84
N VAL A 363 10.38 -25.78 -9.12
CA VAL A 363 9.93 -26.71 -8.11
C VAL A 363 10.68 -28.03 -8.18
N GLY A 364 10.78 -28.71 -7.05
CA GLY A 364 11.38 -30.04 -6.99
C GLY A 364 11.00 -30.79 -5.73
N GLN A 365 11.60 -31.96 -5.55
CA GLN A 365 11.35 -32.84 -4.40
C GLN A 365 12.67 -33.47 -3.94
N VAL A 366 12.87 -33.52 -2.62
CA VAL A 366 14.01 -34.18 -1.98
C VAL A 366 13.49 -35.00 -0.80
N GLY A 367 13.73 -36.31 -0.84
CA GLY A 367 13.08 -37.24 0.08
C GLY A 367 11.56 -37.13 -0.03
N GLU A 368 10.89 -36.94 1.10
CA GLU A 368 9.44 -36.74 1.19
C GLU A 368 9.04 -35.25 1.08
N GLY A 369 10.02 -34.33 1.09
CA GLY A 369 9.81 -32.88 1.10
C GLY A 369 9.73 -32.27 -0.28
N ARG A 370 8.90 -31.24 -0.42
CA ARG A 370 8.71 -30.47 -1.66
C ARG A 370 9.36 -29.10 -1.53
N ILE A 371 10.00 -28.66 -2.61
CA ILE A 371 10.78 -27.43 -2.67
C ILE A 371 10.19 -26.50 -3.73
N VAL A 372 10.00 -25.23 -3.37
CA VAL A 372 9.75 -24.12 -4.28
C VAL A 372 10.88 -23.12 -4.11
N GLN A 373 11.55 -22.77 -5.19
CA GLN A 373 12.58 -21.73 -5.21
C GLN A 373 12.19 -20.64 -6.22
N TYR A 374 11.95 -19.43 -5.72
CA TYR A 374 11.90 -18.24 -6.54
C TYR A 374 13.32 -17.76 -6.81
N LEU A 375 13.65 -17.57 -8.08
CA LEU A 375 14.95 -17.12 -8.55
C LEU A 375 14.93 -15.62 -8.86
N VAL A 376 13.84 -14.91 -8.57
CA VAL A 376 13.69 -13.47 -8.74
C VAL A 376 13.54 -12.79 -7.38
N SER A 377 13.99 -11.53 -7.27
CA SER A 377 13.83 -10.75 -6.06
C SER A 377 12.36 -10.72 -5.58
N PRO A 378 12.11 -10.77 -4.26
CA PRO A 378 10.76 -10.68 -3.69
C PRO A 378 10.09 -9.33 -3.96
N ARG A 379 10.81 -8.36 -4.53
CA ARG A 379 10.26 -7.14 -5.15
C ARG A 379 9.21 -7.44 -6.22
N LEU A 380 9.16 -8.64 -6.80
CA LEU A 380 8.04 -9.08 -7.64
C LEU A 380 6.68 -8.81 -6.97
N TRP A 381 6.60 -8.94 -5.65
CA TRP A 381 5.37 -8.74 -4.90
C TRP A 381 5.22 -7.32 -4.32
N ASP A 382 6.10 -6.39 -4.70
CA ASP A 382 6.01 -4.98 -4.36
C ASP A 382 5.26 -4.21 -5.46
N ALA A 383 4.32 -3.34 -5.06
CA ALA A 383 3.49 -2.56 -5.98
C ALA A 383 4.31 -1.65 -6.92
N ALA A 384 5.52 -1.25 -6.52
CA ALA A 384 6.42 -0.47 -7.37
C ALA A 384 6.93 -1.27 -8.59
N TYR A 385 6.91 -2.61 -8.53
CA TYR A 385 7.42 -3.50 -9.58
C TYR A 385 6.31 -4.30 -10.25
N TYR A 386 5.49 -4.99 -9.48
CA TYR A 386 4.31 -5.70 -9.96
C TYR A 386 3.27 -5.76 -8.84
N GLY A 387 3.55 -6.47 -7.75
CA GLY A 387 2.69 -6.41 -6.57
C GLY A 387 1.61 -7.49 -6.55
N HIS A 388 1.05 -7.69 -5.36
CA HIS A 388 -0.15 -8.51 -5.16
C HIS A 388 -1.38 -7.86 -5.81
N GLY A 389 -2.33 -8.68 -6.21
CA GLY A 389 -3.57 -8.31 -6.89
C GLY A 389 -3.45 -8.21 -8.41
N GLU A 390 -2.24 -8.32 -8.96
CA GLU A 390 -1.99 -8.17 -10.39
C GLU A 390 -2.07 -9.51 -11.14
N GLY A 391 -2.47 -10.60 -10.50
CA GLY A 391 -2.75 -11.86 -11.18
C GLY A 391 -1.60 -12.87 -11.19
N LEU A 392 -0.63 -12.76 -10.27
CA LEU A 392 0.27 -13.86 -9.90
C LEU A 392 0.00 -14.39 -8.47
N ASP A 393 -1.01 -13.84 -7.80
CA ASP A 393 -1.36 -14.15 -6.40
C ASP A 393 -1.65 -15.64 -6.18
N ASP A 394 -2.26 -16.29 -7.15
CA ASP A 394 -2.53 -17.72 -7.08
C ASP A 394 -1.26 -18.56 -7.19
N VAL A 395 -0.29 -18.14 -8.00
CA VAL A 395 1.04 -18.77 -8.04
C VAL A 395 1.71 -18.64 -6.67
N PHE A 396 1.62 -17.46 -6.01
CA PHE A 396 2.15 -17.23 -4.67
C PHE A 396 1.55 -18.19 -3.64
N TRP A 397 0.23 -18.20 -3.45
CA TRP A 397 -0.35 -19.01 -2.38
C TRP A 397 -0.34 -20.51 -2.73
N LYS A 398 -0.50 -20.89 -4.00
CA LYS A 398 -0.43 -22.30 -4.41
C LYS A 398 0.95 -22.88 -4.25
N SER A 399 2.02 -22.09 -4.40
CA SER A 399 3.38 -22.59 -4.17
C SER A 399 3.58 -22.97 -2.71
N ILE A 400 3.11 -22.14 -1.78
CA ILE A 400 3.10 -22.43 -0.33
C ILE A 400 2.24 -23.67 -0.04
N VAL A 401 1.01 -23.72 -0.58
CA VAL A 401 0.12 -24.87 -0.40
C VAL A 401 0.76 -26.12 -0.97
N TRP A 402 1.37 -26.08 -2.15
CA TRP A 402 1.92 -27.26 -2.78
C TRP A 402 3.15 -27.79 -2.01
N ALA A 403 4.04 -26.92 -1.55
CA ALA A 403 5.23 -27.33 -0.81
C ALA A 403 4.92 -27.82 0.62
N SER A 404 3.96 -27.20 1.31
CA SER A 404 3.71 -27.46 2.73
C SER A 404 3.21 -28.88 3.02
N ARG A 405 3.78 -29.49 4.07
CA ARG A 405 3.31 -30.75 4.67
C ARG A 405 1.84 -30.65 5.05
N LYS A 406 1.11 -31.76 4.91
CA LYS A 406 -0.32 -31.84 5.22
C LYS A 406 -0.57 -32.42 6.61
N PRO A 407 -1.60 -31.95 7.34
CA PRO A 407 -2.59 -30.93 6.94
C PRO A 407 -2.05 -29.48 6.97
N PHE A 408 -2.39 -28.67 5.97
CA PHE A 408 -2.06 -27.24 5.93
C PHE A 408 -3.32 -26.41 6.17
N VAL A 409 -3.21 -25.30 6.89
CA VAL A 409 -4.34 -24.43 7.23
C VAL A 409 -4.09 -23.04 6.64
N MET A 410 -5.10 -22.52 5.97
CA MET A 410 -5.19 -21.13 5.53
C MET A 410 -6.67 -20.77 5.41
N LYS A 411 -7.03 -19.50 5.52
CA LYS A 411 -8.39 -19.06 5.21
C LYS A 411 -8.66 -19.04 3.70
N ALA A 412 -7.62 -18.80 2.89
CA ALA A 412 -7.60 -18.77 1.41
C ALA A 412 -8.47 -17.71 0.74
N MET A 413 -9.60 -17.32 1.34
CA MET A 413 -10.27 -16.08 1.04
C MET A 413 -9.86 -15.04 2.08
N PRO A 414 -9.33 -13.88 1.65
CA PRO A 414 -9.23 -12.73 2.52
C PRO A 414 -10.58 -12.48 3.20
N SER A 415 -10.57 -11.82 4.36
CA SER A 415 -11.78 -11.21 4.89
C SER A 415 -12.25 -10.10 3.94
N TYR A 416 -12.79 -10.45 2.78
CA TYR A 416 -13.75 -9.59 2.13
C TYR A 416 -14.94 -9.56 3.08
N MET A 417 -15.05 -8.50 3.87
CA MET A 417 -16.36 -8.16 4.41
C MET A 417 -17.17 -7.58 3.25
N THR A 418 -17.68 -8.46 2.40
CA THR A 418 -18.71 -8.12 1.42
C THR A 418 -20.04 -8.09 2.16
N PHE A 419 -20.44 -6.89 2.57
CA PHE A 419 -21.82 -6.65 2.98
C PHE A 419 -22.65 -6.49 1.70
N GLN A 420 -23.13 -7.61 1.15
CA GLN A 420 -23.99 -7.59 -0.03
C GLN A 420 -25.46 -7.75 0.39
N VAL A 421 -26.30 -6.81 -0.04
CA VAL A 421 -27.76 -6.91 0.12
C VAL A 421 -28.38 -7.01 -1.26
N GLN A 422 -29.06 -8.11 -1.51
CA GLN A 422 -29.80 -8.34 -2.75
C GLN A 422 -31.29 -8.10 -2.52
N HIS A 423 -31.99 -7.69 -3.59
CA HIS A 423 -33.41 -7.38 -3.56
C HIS A 423 -33.76 -6.27 -2.56
N ALA A 424 -32.89 -5.27 -2.44
CA ALA A 424 -33.14 -4.15 -1.57
C ALA A 424 -34.23 -3.26 -2.21
N SER A 425 -35.31 -3.06 -1.48
CA SER A 425 -36.44 -2.18 -1.80
C SER A 425 -36.45 -0.99 -0.84
N GLY A 426 -37.11 0.11 -1.19
CA GLY A 426 -37.33 1.24 -0.28
C GLY A 426 -38.27 0.93 0.91
N ALA A 427 -38.87 -0.27 0.95
CA ALA A 427 -39.85 -0.63 1.96
C ALA A 427 -39.30 -0.57 3.41
N SER A 428 -39.99 0.20 4.25
CA SER A 428 -39.78 0.45 5.69
C SER A 428 -39.02 1.74 6.03
N ASP A 429 -37.84 1.98 5.46
CA ASP A 429 -36.98 3.11 5.87
C ASP A 429 -36.22 3.78 4.71
N GLY A 430 -36.54 3.48 3.44
CA GLY A 430 -35.89 4.13 2.30
C GLY A 430 -34.38 3.95 2.27
N PHE A 431 -33.87 2.79 2.71
CA PHE A 431 -32.45 2.43 2.80
C PHE A 431 -31.67 3.09 3.94
N ASP A 432 -32.35 3.74 4.90
CA ASP A 432 -31.71 4.44 6.02
C ASP A 432 -30.88 3.51 6.93
N TRP A 433 -31.21 2.22 6.98
CA TRP A 433 -30.42 1.18 7.65
C TRP A 433 -28.95 1.10 7.18
N LEU A 434 -28.62 1.63 5.99
CA LEU A 434 -27.25 1.72 5.50
C LEU A 434 -26.39 2.71 6.30
N ARG A 435 -26.97 3.76 6.90
CA ARG A 435 -26.20 4.77 7.65
C ARG A 435 -25.43 4.19 8.84
N PRO A 436 -26.03 3.35 9.72
CA PRO A 436 -25.26 2.66 10.76
C PRO A 436 -24.16 1.76 10.20
N VAL A 437 -24.36 1.15 9.03
CA VAL A 437 -23.34 0.30 8.37
C VAL A 437 -22.16 1.17 7.91
N LEU A 438 -22.46 2.27 7.21
CA LEU A 438 -21.47 3.22 6.70
C LEU A 438 -20.68 3.91 7.81
N SER A 439 -21.35 4.32 8.90
CA SER A 439 -20.70 4.96 10.06
C SER A 439 -19.62 4.11 10.73
N ARG A 440 -19.60 2.79 10.46
CA ARG A 440 -18.60 1.84 10.97
C ARG A 440 -17.46 1.59 9.98
N GLY A 441 -17.43 2.32 8.86
CA GLY A 441 -16.42 2.18 7.80
C GLY A 441 -16.65 1.01 6.84
N TRP A 442 -17.90 0.54 6.70
CA TRP A 442 -18.22 -0.60 5.84
C TRP A 442 -18.65 -0.11 4.45
N THR A 443 -18.22 -0.81 3.39
CA THR A 443 -18.60 -0.51 2.00
C THR A 443 -19.57 -1.57 1.46
N PRO A 444 -20.90 -1.38 1.59
CA PRO A 444 -21.89 -2.35 1.13
C PRO A 444 -22.12 -2.32 -0.39
N TYR A 445 -22.44 -3.49 -0.95
CA TYR A 445 -22.90 -3.67 -2.33
C TYR A 445 -24.41 -3.90 -2.31
N VAL A 446 -25.20 -2.98 -2.86
CA VAL A 446 -26.65 -2.99 -2.75
C VAL A 446 -27.29 -3.17 -4.13
N GLY A 447 -27.92 -4.33 -4.32
CA GLY A 447 -28.70 -4.66 -5.52
C GLY A 447 -30.13 -4.16 -5.37
N VAL A 448 -30.49 -3.14 -6.15
CA VAL A 448 -31.74 -2.39 -6.02
C VAL A 448 -32.81 -2.94 -6.97
N LEU A 449 -34.01 -3.21 -6.44
CA LEU A 449 -35.21 -3.43 -7.23
C LEU A 449 -35.77 -2.08 -7.66
N THR A 450 -35.38 -1.61 -8.84
CA THR A 450 -35.71 -0.26 -9.32
C THR A 450 -37.22 0.01 -9.38
N GLU A 451 -38.02 -1.03 -9.59
CA GLU A 451 -39.49 -0.98 -9.56
C GLU A 451 -40.10 -0.79 -8.16
N GLU A 452 -39.32 -1.03 -7.10
CA GLU A 452 -39.72 -0.89 -5.68
C GLU A 452 -38.95 0.24 -4.96
N VAL A 453 -38.48 1.23 -5.73
CA VAL A 453 -37.90 2.49 -5.23
C VAL A 453 -38.83 3.64 -5.58
N HIS A 454 -39.37 4.30 -4.56
CA HIS A 454 -40.25 5.45 -4.70
C HIS A 454 -39.46 6.76 -4.71
N THR A 455 -40.14 7.88 -5.03
CA THR A 455 -39.51 9.19 -5.16
C THR A 455 -38.78 9.64 -3.89
N ASP A 456 -39.34 9.31 -2.71
CA ASP A 456 -38.74 9.64 -1.42
C ASP A 456 -37.50 8.78 -1.13
N ASP A 457 -37.48 7.53 -1.59
CA ASP A 457 -36.35 6.62 -1.45
C ASP A 457 -35.15 7.10 -2.30
N TRP A 458 -35.42 7.66 -3.48
CA TRP A 458 -34.37 8.24 -4.33
C TRP A 458 -33.62 9.39 -3.67
N ALA A 459 -34.31 10.21 -2.87
CA ALA A 459 -33.68 11.30 -2.14
C ALA A 459 -32.70 10.77 -1.07
N ILE A 460 -33.09 9.72 -0.35
CA ILE A 460 -32.24 9.08 0.67
C ILE A 460 -31.07 8.34 0.02
N MET A 461 -31.31 7.61 -1.08
CA MET A 461 -30.25 6.96 -1.84
C MET A 461 -29.25 7.98 -2.42
N ALA A 462 -29.71 9.12 -2.93
CA ALA A 462 -28.84 10.20 -3.42
C ALA A 462 -28.00 10.81 -2.30
N ASP A 463 -28.60 11.05 -1.13
CA ASP A 463 -27.91 11.51 0.07
C ASP A 463 -26.85 10.51 0.55
N ILE A 464 -27.17 9.21 0.59
CA ILE A 464 -26.22 8.14 0.94
C ILE A 464 -25.10 8.01 -0.11
N SER A 465 -25.43 8.13 -1.40
CA SER A 465 -24.47 8.01 -2.51
C SER A 465 -23.42 9.11 -2.53
N SER A 466 -23.69 10.25 -1.86
CA SER A 466 -22.71 11.33 -1.71
C SER A 466 -21.48 10.95 -0.86
N THR A 467 -21.49 9.78 -0.23
CA THR A 467 -20.43 9.33 0.69
C THR A 467 -19.39 8.39 0.05
N ASP A 468 -19.51 8.07 -1.24
CA ASP A 468 -18.66 7.14 -2.05
C ASP A 468 -18.43 5.74 -1.46
N ASN A 469 -19.07 5.43 -0.34
CA ASN A 469 -18.89 4.20 0.42
C ASN A 469 -20.05 3.21 0.23
N VAL A 470 -20.93 3.40 -0.76
CA VAL A 470 -21.95 2.42 -1.15
C VAL A 470 -21.86 2.18 -2.65
N ILE A 471 -21.84 0.91 -3.06
CA ILE A 471 -21.90 0.53 -4.47
C ILE A 471 -23.32 0.07 -4.79
N TRP A 472 -24.05 0.93 -5.49
CA TRP A 472 -25.38 0.63 -6.01
C TRP A 472 -25.27 -0.04 -7.37
N TYR A 473 -26.05 -1.10 -7.58
CA TYR A 473 -26.22 -1.66 -8.92
C TYR A 473 -27.70 -1.93 -9.18
N PRO A 474 -28.24 -1.48 -10.32
CA PRO A 474 -29.58 -1.87 -10.74
C PRO A 474 -29.54 -3.37 -11.01
N GLN A 475 -30.49 -4.12 -10.46
CA GLN A 475 -30.62 -5.53 -10.79
C GLN A 475 -31.17 -5.65 -12.23
N GLY A 476 -30.27 -5.61 -13.22
CA GLY A 476 -30.59 -5.93 -14.60
C GLY A 476 -30.93 -7.43 -14.71
N MET A 477 -32.22 -7.75 -14.86
CA MET A 477 -32.74 -9.02 -15.39
C MET A 477 -32.06 -10.30 -14.89
N THR A 478 -32.44 -10.78 -13.70
CA THR A 478 -32.63 -12.24 -13.54
C THR A 478 -34.12 -12.50 -13.54
N GLU A 479 -34.62 -12.96 -14.69
CA GLU A 479 -36.00 -13.35 -14.92
C GLU A 479 -36.57 -14.18 -13.75
N LYS A 480 -37.49 -13.58 -13.00
CA LYS A 480 -38.57 -14.29 -12.30
C LYS A 480 -39.90 -14.15 -13.08
N ARG A 481 -39.83 -14.19 -14.41
CA ARG A 481 -40.99 -14.41 -15.29
C ARG A 481 -40.87 -15.75 -16.02
N GLY A 482 -40.95 -16.80 -15.22
CA GLY A 482 -41.26 -18.15 -15.69
C GLY A 482 -42.28 -18.74 -14.73
N LEU A 483 -43.56 -18.49 -15.01
CA LEU A 483 -44.77 -19.25 -14.64
C LEU A 483 -45.99 -18.32 -14.78
N TYR A 484 -46.47 -18.16 -16.03
CA TYR A 484 -47.80 -18.56 -16.52
C TYR A 484 -48.03 -17.97 -17.92
#